data_AF-A0AAU6ZVF7-F1
#
_entry.id   AF-A0AAU6ZVF7-F1
#
_cell.length_a   1.000
_cell.length_b   1.000
_cell.length_c   1.000
_cell.angle_alpha   90.00
_cell.angle_beta   90.00
_cell.angle_gamma   90.00
#
_symmetry.space_group_name_H-M   'P 1'
#
loop_
_entity.id
_entity.type
_entity.pdbx_description
1 polymer ?
#
loop_
_entity_poly.entity_id
_entity_poly.type
_entity_poly.pdbx_seq_one_letter_code
_entity_poly.pdbx_strand_id
1 'polypeptide(L)'
;MDREQIARGVAATVPQLLNTHVETADARTVDAVASAVERIVEEVLHWHDRAVLGTTYRRVTTVGRALTPATDDHDHAAALRCHIQQGRLPGAPASLQLAAAELNSAVRRLEAAIGSEPALRDVDATRLLDHTTALATALGHHAQLLRREAAQLRVSDTKEHRDQVLARVVRAESRLTRIAMATLAT
;
A
#
# COMPACT_ATOMS: atom_id res chain seq x y z
N MET A 1 22.20 2.19 -20.96
CA MET A 1 21.37 0.97 -20.84
C MET A 1 20.39 0.99 -22.01
N ASP A 2 20.14 -0.13 -22.67
CA ASP A 2 19.22 -0.15 -23.82
C ASP A 2 17.77 0.08 -23.34
N ARG A 3 16.95 0.82 -24.09
CA ARG A 3 15.54 1.10 -23.73
C ARG A 3 14.76 -0.20 -23.56
N GLU A 4 15.12 -1.24 -24.31
CA GLU A 4 14.54 -2.56 -24.20
C GLU A 4 14.82 -3.22 -22.83
N GLN A 5 16.01 -2.97 -22.26
CA GLN A 5 16.40 -3.49 -20.95
C GLN A 5 15.66 -2.75 -19.81
N ILE A 6 15.41 -1.44 -19.99
CA ILE A 6 14.55 -0.65 -19.10
C ILE A 6 13.13 -1.19 -19.15
N ALA A 7 12.54 -1.29 -20.33
CA ALA A 7 11.19 -1.80 -20.52
C ALA A 7 10.99 -3.18 -19.87
N ARG A 8 11.94 -4.11 -20.06
CA ARG A 8 11.91 -5.42 -19.39
C ARG A 8 11.96 -5.31 -17.85
N GLY A 9 12.78 -4.41 -17.30
CA GLY A 9 12.84 -4.18 -15.86
C GLY A 9 11.54 -3.63 -15.27
N VAL A 10 10.89 -2.71 -16.00
CA VAL A 10 9.60 -2.13 -15.62
C VAL A 10 8.49 -3.16 -15.73
N ALA A 11 8.41 -3.90 -16.84
CA ALA A 11 7.44 -4.98 -17.02
C ALA A 11 7.56 -6.07 -15.95
N ALA A 12 8.78 -6.39 -15.51
CA ALA A 12 9.01 -7.34 -14.42
C ALA A 12 8.52 -6.86 -13.04
N THR A 13 8.14 -5.58 -12.91
CA THR A 13 7.59 -5.01 -11.67
C THR A 13 6.09 -5.29 -11.54
N VAL A 14 5.37 -5.43 -12.67
CA VAL A 14 3.92 -5.62 -12.70
C VAL A 14 3.46 -6.95 -12.06
N PRO A 15 4.01 -8.13 -12.42
CA PRO A 15 3.63 -9.38 -11.75
C PRO A 15 3.95 -9.37 -10.26
N GLN A 16 5.00 -8.65 -9.87
CA GLN A 16 5.40 -8.54 -8.47
C GLN A 16 4.37 -7.74 -7.66
N LEU A 17 3.90 -6.63 -8.19
CA LEU A 17 2.86 -5.80 -7.57
C LEU A 17 1.51 -6.51 -7.51
N LEU A 18 1.13 -7.25 -8.57
CA LEU A 18 -0.14 -8.00 -8.60
C LEU A 18 -0.18 -9.17 -7.60
N ASN A 19 0.97 -9.67 -7.17
CA ASN A 19 1.08 -10.69 -6.12
C ASN A 19 1.06 -10.10 -4.70
N THR A 20 0.99 -8.77 -4.56
CA THR A 20 0.98 -8.12 -3.25
C THR A 20 -0.35 -8.32 -2.54
N HIS A 21 -0.32 -9.17 -1.52
CA HIS A 21 -1.47 -9.48 -0.68
C HIS A 21 -1.34 -8.84 0.71
N VAL A 22 -2.41 -8.17 1.14
CA VAL A 22 -2.47 -7.45 2.41
C VAL A 22 -3.62 -7.97 3.26
N GLU A 23 -3.32 -8.34 4.50
CA GLU A 23 -4.31 -8.72 5.51
C GLU A 23 -4.30 -7.70 6.66
N THR A 24 -5.33 -6.84 6.69
CA THR A 24 -5.59 -5.88 7.77
C THR A 24 -6.77 -6.31 8.64
N ALA A 25 -7.06 -5.58 9.72
CA ALA A 25 -8.23 -5.85 10.54
C ALA A 25 -9.53 -5.45 9.84
N ASP A 26 -9.48 -4.37 9.05
CA ASP A 26 -10.59 -3.88 8.26
C ASP A 26 -10.56 -4.43 6.83
N ALA A 27 -11.66 -5.00 6.35
CA ALA A 27 -11.81 -5.36 4.94
C ALA A 27 -11.77 -4.14 4.02
N ARG A 28 -12.25 -2.97 4.47
CA ARG A 28 -12.21 -1.73 3.66
C ARG A 28 -10.78 -1.24 3.48
N THR A 29 -9.92 -1.43 4.49
CA THR A 29 -8.50 -1.11 4.38
C THR A 29 -7.80 -2.06 3.41
N VAL A 30 -8.15 -3.36 3.42
CA VAL A 30 -7.67 -4.32 2.40
C VAL A 30 -8.07 -3.85 1.01
N ASP A 31 -9.36 -3.54 0.79
CA ASP A 31 -9.88 -3.11 -0.51
C ASP A 31 -9.22 -1.82 -1.00
N ALA A 32 -9.02 -0.84 -0.11
CA ALA A 32 -8.36 0.42 -0.45
C ALA A 32 -6.89 0.19 -0.84
N VAL A 33 -6.16 -0.65 -0.11
CA VAL A 33 -4.76 -0.98 -0.42
C VAL A 33 -4.66 -1.77 -1.73
N ALA A 34 -5.53 -2.77 -1.94
CA ALA A 34 -5.58 -3.53 -3.18
C ALA A 34 -5.84 -2.62 -4.39
N SER A 35 -6.83 -1.72 -4.27
CA SER A 35 -7.14 -0.74 -5.32
C SER A 35 -5.95 0.19 -5.59
N ALA A 36 -5.25 0.63 -4.53
CA ALA A 36 -4.06 1.47 -4.68
C ALA A 36 -2.91 0.72 -5.38
N VAL A 37 -2.72 -0.56 -5.10
CA VAL A 37 -1.72 -1.40 -5.78
C VAL A 37 -2.09 -1.61 -7.25
N GLU A 38 -3.36 -1.89 -7.56
CA GLU A 38 -3.84 -1.98 -8.95
C GLU A 38 -3.61 -0.67 -9.70
N ARG A 39 -3.87 0.48 -9.06
CA ARG A 39 -3.61 1.80 -9.64
C ARG A 39 -2.13 2.01 -9.94
N ILE A 40 -1.24 1.64 -9.01
CA ILE A 40 0.22 1.69 -9.22
C ILE A 40 0.59 0.80 -10.41
N VAL A 41 0.02 -0.40 -10.54
CA VAL A 41 0.27 -1.29 -11.69
C VAL A 41 -0.13 -0.65 -13.01
N GLU A 42 -1.31 -0.04 -13.09
CA GLU A 42 -1.75 0.69 -14.28
C GLU A 42 -0.80 1.82 -14.66
N GLU A 43 -0.32 2.59 -13.68
CA GLU A 43 0.63 3.68 -13.91
C GLU A 43 2.00 3.15 -14.38
N VAL A 44 2.48 2.04 -13.81
CA VAL A 44 3.70 1.35 -14.27
C VAL A 44 3.57 0.89 -15.72
N LEU A 45 2.44 0.29 -16.09
CA LEU A 45 2.16 -0.15 -17.47
C LEU A 45 2.08 1.03 -18.43
N HIS A 46 1.41 2.10 -18.03
CA HIS A 46 1.32 3.31 -18.86
C HIS A 46 2.71 3.94 -19.09
N TRP A 47 3.53 3.99 -18.04
CA TRP A 47 4.90 4.47 -18.14
C TRP A 47 5.78 3.56 -19.00
N HIS A 48 5.63 2.24 -18.88
CA HIS A 48 6.27 1.26 -19.76
C HIS A 48 5.93 1.49 -21.24
N ASP A 49 4.63 1.62 -21.56
CA ASP A 49 4.18 1.79 -22.95
C ASP A 49 4.74 3.07 -23.56
N ARG A 50 4.80 4.15 -22.78
CA ARG A 50 5.47 5.38 -23.21
C ARG A 50 6.96 5.18 -23.47
N ALA A 51 7.66 4.43 -22.61
CA ALA A 51 9.08 4.16 -22.76
C ALA A 51 9.40 3.33 -24.02
N VAL A 52 8.52 2.39 -24.37
CA VAL A 52 8.65 1.52 -25.54
C VAL A 52 8.19 2.21 -26.82
N LEU A 53 7.03 2.86 -26.81
CA LEU A 53 6.35 3.37 -28.01
C LEU A 53 6.63 4.85 -28.30
N GLY A 54 7.30 5.57 -27.37
CA GLY A 54 7.58 7.00 -27.51
C GLY A 54 6.33 7.89 -27.60
N THR A 55 5.15 7.35 -27.29
CA THR A 55 3.85 8.02 -27.44
C THR A 55 2.98 7.80 -26.21
N THR A 56 2.24 8.83 -25.83
CA THR A 56 1.29 8.81 -24.71
C THR A 56 -0.06 8.27 -25.21
N TYR A 57 -0.39 7.02 -24.89
CA TYR A 57 -1.77 6.54 -25.09
C TYR A 57 -2.68 7.10 -24.01
N ARG A 58 -3.75 7.80 -24.41
CA ARG A 58 -4.72 8.40 -23.48
C ARG A 58 -5.30 7.31 -22.56
N ARG A 59 -5.16 7.50 -21.23
CA ARG A 59 -5.72 6.64 -20.16
C ARG A 59 -7.12 6.14 -20.55
N VAL A 60 -7.27 4.83 -20.68
CA VAL A 60 -8.58 4.20 -20.53
C VAL A 60 -8.85 4.25 -19.04
N THR A 61 -9.83 5.04 -18.61
CA THR A 61 -10.32 5.02 -17.23
C THR A 61 -10.90 3.64 -16.97
N THR A 62 -10.11 2.76 -16.39
CA THR A 62 -10.62 1.59 -15.67
C THR A 62 -11.49 2.16 -14.57
N VAL A 63 -12.77 1.79 -14.59
CA VAL A 63 -13.74 2.19 -13.57
C VAL A 63 -13.34 1.48 -12.29
N GLY A 64 -12.41 2.07 -11.55
CA GLY A 64 -12.17 1.73 -10.16
C GLY A 64 -13.48 1.93 -9.43
N ARG A 65 -14.01 0.85 -8.85
CA ARG A 65 -15.22 0.89 -8.02
C ARG A 65 -15.07 2.07 -7.05
N ALA A 66 -15.92 3.07 -7.18
CA ALA A 66 -15.84 4.27 -6.36
C ALA A 66 -15.90 3.84 -4.89
N LEU A 67 -14.76 3.89 -4.20
CA LEU A 67 -14.70 3.74 -2.75
C LEU A 67 -15.43 4.95 -2.18
N THR A 68 -16.73 4.78 -1.92
CA THR A 68 -17.54 5.80 -1.25
C THR A 68 -16.87 6.15 0.07
N PRO A 69 -16.45 7.40 0.30
CA PRO A 69 -16.01 7.83 1.61
C PRO A 69 -17.26 7.88 2.49
N ALA A 70 -17.46 6.91 3.38
CA ALA A 70 -18.67 6.83 4.17
C ALA A 70 -18.40 6.47 5.64
N THR A 71 -18.46 7.50 6.49
CA THR A 71 -19.22 7.63 7.76
C THR A 71 -19.33 6.51 8.82
N ASP A 72 -18.81 5.30 8.64
CA ASP A 72 -18.96 4.20 9.62
C ASP A 72 -17.70 3.88 10.44
N ASP A 73 -16.98 4.90 10.92
CA ASP A 73 -15.83 4.68 11.83
C ASP A 73 -16.23 3.93 13.13
N HIS A 74 -17.53 3.92 13.46
CA HIS A 74 -18.06 3.32 14.68
C HIS A 74 -18.07 1.79 14.66
N ASP A 75 -18.47 1.18 13.54
CA ASP A 75 -18.59 -0.28 13.41
C ASP A 75 -17.22 -0.95 13.30
N HIS A 76 -16.28 -0.30 12.62
CA HIS A 76 -14.88 -0.75 12.54
C HIS A 76 -14.19 -0.74 13.91
N ALA A 77 -14.32 0.37 14.65
CA ALA A 77 -13.77 0.48 15.99
C ALA A 77 -14.38 -0.56 16.95
N ALA A 78 -15.65 -0.94 16.76
CA ALA A 78 -16.31 -1.97 17.56
C ALA A 78 -15.76 -3.38 17.28
N ALA A 79 -15.53 -3.73 16.00
CA ALA A 79 -14.95 -5.02 15.62
C ALA A 79 -13.51 -5.19 16.15
N LEU A 80 -12.66 -4.17 15.96
CA LEU A 80 -11.31 -4.12 16.53
C LEU A 80 -11.31 -4.24 18.06
N ARG A 81 -12.23 -3.53 18.72
CA ARG A 81 -12.38 -3.57 20.18
C ARG A 81 -12.68 -4.99 20.66
N CYS A 82 -13.56 -5.72 19.97
CA CYS A 82 -13.88 -7.11 20.31
C CYS A 82 -12.62 -8.01 20.27
N HIS A 83 -11.81 -7.92 19.21
CA HIS A 83 -10.59 -8.70 19.09
C HIS A 83 -9.54 -8.36 20.17
N ILE A 84 -9.30 -7.06 20.40
CA ILE A 84 -8.31 -6.61 21.38
C ILE A 84 -8.74 -6.96 22.81
N GLN A 85 -10.05 -6.92 23.11
CA GLN A 85 -10.58 -7.40 24.39
C GLN A 85 -10.39 -8.90 24.60
N GLN A 86 -10.26 -9.68 23.53
CA GLN A 86 -9.91 -11.10 23.57
C GLN A 86 -8.39 -11.34 23.59
N GLY A 87 -7.57 -10.29 23.73
CA GLY A 87 -6.11 -10.38 23.69
C GLY A 87 -5.55 -10.69 22.30
N ARG A 88 -6.34 -10.47 21.23
CA ARG A 88 -5.96 -10.73 19.84
C ARG A 88 -5.82 -9.41 19.09
N LEU A 89 -4.76 -9.29 18.29
CA LEU A 89 -4.66 -8.20 17.32
C LEU A 89 -5.14 -8.71 15.97
N PRO A 90 -6.17 -8.09 15.38
CA PRO A 90 -6.61 -8.42 14.04
C PRO A 90 -5.60 -7.92 12.98
N GLY A 91 -5.58 -8.58 11.83
CA GLY A 91 -4.56 -8.41 10.78
C GLY A 91 -3.34 -9.33 10.93
N ALA A 92 -2.57 -9.49 9.86
CA ALA A 92 -1.38 -10.33 9.85
C ALA A 92 -0.10 -9.49 9.64
N PRO A 93 0.68 -9.21 10.71
CA PRO A 93 1.90 -8.40 10.59
C PRO A 93 2.97 -9.01 9.67
N ALA A 94 2.89 -10.32 9.40
CA ALA A 94 3.74 -10.97 8.42
C ALA A 94 3.33 -10.62 6.98
N SER A 95 2.03 -10.68 6.67
CA SER A 95 1.47 -10.26 5.36
C SER A 95 1.79 -8.79 5.09
N LEU A 96 1.53 -7.89 6.04
CA LEU A 96 1.83 -6.46 5.89
C LEU A 96 3.31 -6.18 5.64
N GLN A 97 4.21 -6.91 6.31
CA GLN A 97 5.64 -6.74 6.07
C GLN A 97 6.06 -7.31 4.72
N LEU A 98 5.48 -8.43 4.28
CA LEU A 98 5.75 -9.00 2.97
C LEU A 98 5.33 -8.02 1.87
N ALA A 99 4.11 -7.48 1.96
CA ALA A 99 3.61 -6.46 1.05
C ALA A 99 4.51 -5.20 1.02
N ALA A 100 4.95 -4.73 2.19
CA ALA A 100 5.89 -3.62 2.28
C ALA A 100 7.24 -3.95 1.60
N ALA A 101 7.76 -5.17 1.75
CA ALA A 101 9.01 -5.60 1.15
C ALA A 101 8.90 -5.69 -0.39
N GLU A 102 7.77 -6.18 -0.88
CA GLU A 102 7.47 -6.26 -2.31
C GLU A 102 7.38 -4.87 -2.94
N LEU A 103 6.62 -3.95 -2.34
CA LEU A 103 6.52 -2.57 -2.80
C LEU A 103 7.89 -1.85 -2.75
N ASN A 104 8.70 -2.06 -1.71
CA ASN A 104 10.05 -1.51 -1.65
C ASN A 104 10.97 -2.08 -2.75
N SER A 105 10.79 -3.35 -3.11
CA SER A 105 11.51 -3.94 -4.25
C SER A 105 11.05 -3.32 -5.57
N ALA A 106 9.75 -3.04 -5.73
CA ALA A 106 9.22 -2.32 -6.88
C ALA A 106 9.79 -0.89 -6.96
N VAL A 107 9.82 -0.14 -5.84
CA VAL A 107 10.44 1.19 -5.75
C VAL A 107 11.89 1.16 -6.25
N ARG A 108 12.72 0.24 -5.74
CA ARG A 108 14.13 0.15 -6.17
C ARG A 108 14.29 -0.12 -7.66
N ARG A 109 13.40 -0.93 -8.26
CA ARG A 109 13.41 -1.20 -9.70
C ARG A 109 13.01 0.02 -10.51
N LEU A 110 11.97 0.74 -10.06
CA LEU A 110 11.52 1.97 -10.69
C LEU A 110 12.59 3.07 -10.59
N GLU A 111 13.22 3.24 -9.43
CA GLU A 111 14.33 4.19 -9.23
C GLU A 111 15.51 3.90 -10.16
N ALA A 112 15.91 2.62 -10.27
CA ALA A 112 16.98 2.21 -11.17
C ALA A 112 16.61 2.49 -12.64
N ALA A 113 15.36 2.21 -13.03
CA ALA A 113 14.88 2.47 -14.38
C ALA A 113 14.86 3.99 -14.69
N ILE A 114 14.32 4.82 -13.79
CA ILE A 114 14.26 6.27 -13.93
C ILE A 114 15.67 6.90 -13.93
N GLY A 115 16.58 6.41 -13.09
CA GLY A 115 17.96 6.89 -13.04
C GLY A 115 18.75 6.55 -14.30
N SER A 116 18.40 5.47 -14.99
CA SER A 116 19.10 5.00 -16.19
C SER A 116 18.67 5.68 -17.49
N GLU A 117 17.50 6.35 -17.52
CA GLU A 117 16.97 7.05 -18.68
C GLU A 117 16.31 8.39 -18.26
N PRO A 118 17.06 9.50 -18.32
CA PRO A 118 16.58 10.82 -17.94
C PRO A 118 15.35 11.28 -18.73
N ALA A 119 15.16 10.80 -19.97
CA ALA A 119 13.99 11.14 -20.78
C ALA A 119 12.68 10.58 -20.20
N LEU A 120 12.76 9.59 -19.31
CA LEU A 120 11.62 9.01 -18.60
C LEU A 120 11.39 9.63 -17.21
N ARG A 121 12.26 10.55 -16.78
CA ARG A 121 12.15 11.26 -15.51
C ARG A 121 11.19 12.44 -15.68
N ASP A 122 9.91 12.15 -15.58
CA ASP A 122 8.86 13.16 -15.59
C ASP A 122 8.09 13.21 -14.27
N VAL A 123 7.08 14.09 -14.25
CA VAL A 123 6.22 14.30 -13.08
C VAL A 123 5.47 13.01 -12.71
N ASP A 124 5.04 12.23 -13.71
CA ASP A 124 4.27 11.00 -13.49
C ASP A 124 5.15 9.91 -12.87
N ALA A 125 6.38 9.72 -13.36
CA ALA A 125 7.34 8.77 -12.80
C ALA A 125 7.73 9.12 -11.35
N THR A 126 7.85 10.41 -11.04
CA THR A 126 8.14 10.87 -9.68
C THR A 126 6.95 10.62 -8.74
N ARG A 127 5.73 10.93 -9.18
CA ARG A 127 4.50 10.65 -8.41
C ARG A 127 4.31 9.16 -8.14
N LEU A 128 4.54 8.32 -9.15
CA LEU A 128 4.47 6.86 -9.02
C LEU A 128 5.43 6.35 -7.94
N LEU A 129 6.69 6.83 -7.95
CA LEU A 129 7.67 6.52 -6.91
C LEU A 129 7.20 6.99 -5.52
N ASP A 130 6.72 8.23 -5.42
CA ASP A 130 6.27 8.81 -4.15
C ASP A 130 5.10 8.02 -3.55
N HIS A 131 4.09 7.69 -4.36
CA HIS A 131 2.92 6.91 -3.92
C HIS A 131 3.31 5.48 -3.51
N THR A 132 4.13 4.81 -4.31
CA THR A 132 4.58 3.44 -4.01
C THR A 132 5.41 3.43 -2.72
N THR A 133 6.29 4.41 -2.53
CA THR A 133 7.13 4.56 -1.33
C THR A 133 6.29 4.88 -0.09
N ALA A 134 5.32 5.78 -0.22
CA ALA A 134 4.41 6.14 0.87
C ALA A 134 3.59 4.93 1.32
N LEU A 135 3.06 4.14 0.38
CA LEU A 135 2.29 2.93 0.67
C LEU A 135 3.16 1.85 1.33
N ALA A 136 4.35 1.58 0.78
CA ALA A 136 5.31 0.64 1.36
C ALA A 136 5.69 1.01 2.80
N THR A 137 5.95 2.29 3.04
CA THR A 137 6.29 2.82 4.36
C THR A 137 5.12 2.70 5.35
N ALA A 138 3.91 3.00 4.90
CA ALA A 138 2.70 2.88 5.73
C ALA A 138 2.46 1.43 6.17
N LEU A 139 2.56 0.48 5.24
CA LEU A 139 2.42 -0.96 5.52
C LEU A 139 3.51 -1.45 6.48
N GLY A 140 4.76 -1.06 6.26
CA GLY A 140 5.87 -1.41 7.14
C GLY A 140 5.70 -0.88 8.57
N HIS A 141 5.26 0.38 8.71
CA HIS A 141 4.95 0.96 10.02
C HIS A 141 3.77 0.27 10.70
N HIS A 142 2.72 -0.07 9.96
CA HIS A 142 1.57 -0.77 10.51
C HIS A 142 1.93 -2.18 10.99
N ALA A 143 2.71 -2.93 10.21
CA ALA A 143 3.23 -4.24 10.61
C ALA A 143 4.07 -4.17 11.90
N GLN A 144 4.98 -3.19 11.99
CA GLN A 144 5.80 -3.00 13.19
C GLN A 144 4.97 -2.63 14.41
N LEU A 145 3.97 -1.75 14.25
CA LEU A 145 3.06 -1.38 15.32
C LEU A 145 2.33 -2.62 15.85
N LEU A 146 1.67 -3.39 14.97
CA LEU A 146 0.94 -4.59 15.39
C LEU A 146 1.83 -5.60 16.12
N ARG A 147 3.10 -5.78 15.71
CA ARG A 147 4.03 -6.66 16.45
C ARG A 147 4.37 -6.14 17.83
N ARG A 148 4.65 -4.84 17.96
CA ARG A 148 4.97 -4.21 19.25
C ARG A 148 3.78 -4.33 20.20
N GLU A 149 2.58 -4.00 19.71
CA GLU A 149 1.37 -4.08 20.52
C GLU A 149 1.02 -5.54 20.87
N ALA A 150 1.24 -6.51 19.96
CA ALA A 150 1.02 -7.93 20.25
C ALA A 150 1.96 -8.45 21.35
N ALA A 151 3.21 -7.99 21.35
CA ALA A 151 4.15 -8.30 22.41
C ALA A 151 3.74 -7.64 23.73
N GLN A 152 3.26 -6.40 23.70
CA GLN A 152 2.85 -5.67 24.91
C GLN A 152 1.59 -6.26 25.55
N LEU A 153 0.58 -6.64 24.76
CA LEU A 153 -0.65 -7.29 25.28
C LEU A 153 -0.37 -8.62 25.99
N ARG A 154 0.73 -9.32 25.64
CA ARG A 154 1.16 -10.55 26.35
C ARG A 154 1.75 -10.26 27.72
N VAL A 155 2.29 -9.06 27.92
CA VAL A 155 3.00 -8.65 29.15
C VAL A 155 2.08 -7.88 30.09
N SER A 156 1.20 -7.04 29.54
CA SER A 156 0.26 -6.22 30.30
C SER A 156 -1.11 -6.29 29.63
N ASP A 157 -2.09 -6.83 30.34
CA ASP A 157 -3.42 -7.10 29.80
C ASP A 157 -4.52 -6.38 30.59
N THR A 158 -4.25 -5.13 30.97
CA THR A 158 -5.22 -4.29 31.67
C THR A 158 -6.19 -3.65 30.67
N LYS A 159 -7.40 -3.33 31.14
CA LYS A 159 -8.41 -2.64 30.32
C LYS A 159 -7.88 -1.32 29.72
N GLU A 160 -7.21 -0.52 30.54
CA GLU A 160 -6.62 0.75 30.11
C GLU A 160 -5.56 0.55 29.03
N HIS A 161 -4.70 -0.47 29.18
CA HIS A 161 -3.71 -0.79 28.17
C HIS A 161 -4.34 -1.23 26.85
N ARG A 162 -5.36 -2.11 26.90
CA ARG A 162 -6.14 -2.54 25.72
C ARG A 162 -6.79 -1.37 25.00
N ASP A 163 -7.36 -0.41 25.72
CA ASP A 163 -7.98 0.79 25.13
C ASP A 163 -6.94 1.68 24.43
N GLN A 164 -5.74 1.80 25.01
CA GLN A 164 -4.62 2.50 24.36
C GLN A 164 -4.12 1.79 23.11
N VAL A 165 -3.97 0.45 23.16
CA VAL A 165 -3.61 -0.36 21.99
C VAL A 165 -4.62 -0.18 20.87
N LEU A 166 -5.92 -0.30 21.18
CA LEU A 166 -7.01 -0.08 20.23
C LEU A 166 -6.90 1.28 19.55
N ALA A 167 -6.74 2.36 20.34
CA ALA A 167 -6.61 3.70 19.78
C ALA A 167 -5.41 3.85 18.85
N ARG A 168 -4.27 3.21 19.15
CA ARG A 168 -3.08 3.24 18.28
C ARG A 168 -3.28 2.46 16.98
N VAL A 169 -3.88 1.27 17.06
CA VAL A 169 -4.15 0.42 15.88
C VAL A 169 -5.14 1.10 14.94
N VAL A 170 -6.26 1.62 15.45
CA VAL A 170 -7.26 2.36 14.65
C VAL A 170 -6.63 3.55 13.92
N ARG A 171 -5.79 4.33 14.60
CA ARG A 171 -5.09 5.47 13.97
C ARG A 171 -4.13 5.03 12.87
N ALA A 172 -3.43 3.92 13.06
CA ALA A 172 -2.49 3.41 12.08
C ALA A 172 -3.22 2.88 10.83
N GLU A 173 -4.33 2.16 11.00
CA GLU A 173 -5.17 1.75 9.87
C GLU A 173 -5.78 2.95 9.15
N SER A 174 -6.35 3.91 9.88
CA SER A 174 -6.90 5.14 9.29
C SER A 174 -5.86 5.90 8.46
N ARG A 175 -4.58 5.90 8.91
CA ARG A 175 -3.47 6.48 8.16
C ARG A 175 -3.15 5.67 6.90
N LEU A 176 -3.10 4.35 6.99
CA LEU A 176 -2.87 3.45 5.85
C LEU A 176 -3.95 3.65 4.79
N THR A 177 -5.22 3.63 5.17
CA THR A 177 -6.37 3.89 4.29
C THR A 177 -6.28 5.25 3.62
N ARG A 178 -5.93 6.31 4.37
CA ARG A 178 -5.77 7.65 3.79
C ARG A 178 -4.66 7.70 2.74
N ILE A 179 -3.54 7.02 2.99
CA ILE A 179 -2.43 6.94 2.03
C ILE A 179 -2.86 6.16 0.79
N ALA A 180 -3.54 5.02 0.96
CA ALA A 180 -4.07 4.24 -0.15
C ALA A 180 -5.08 5.05 -0.99
N MET A 181 -6.00 5.78 -0.36
CA MET A 181 -6.95 6.65 -1.05
C MET A 181 -6.28 7.83 -1.76
N ALA A 182 -5.19 8.37 -1.21
CA ALA A 182 -4.42 9.42 -1.88
C ALA A 182 -3.77 8.92 -3.17
N THR A 183 -3.34 7.66 -3.21
CA THR A 183 -2.83 6.99 -4.43
C THR A 183 -3.93 6.77 -5.48
N LEU A 184 -5.20 6.73 -5.09
CA LEU A 184 -6.33 6.58 -6.02
C LEU A 184 -6.80 7.90 -6.64
N ALA A 185 -6.48 9.03 -6.01
CA ALA A 185 -6.96 10.35 -6.43
C ALA A 185 -6.12 10.97 -7.58
N THR A 186 -5.10 10.27 -8.07
CA THR A 186 -4.21 10.67 -9.19
C THR A 186 -4.66 10.14 -10.55
#